data_AF-A0A1M5U3C2-F1
#
_entry.id   AF-A0A1M5U3C2-F1
#
_cell.length_a   1.000
_cell.length_b   1.000
_cell.length_c   1.000
_cell.angle_alpha   90.00
_cell.angle_beta   90.00
_cell.angle_gamma   90.00
#
_symmetry.space_group_name_H-M   'P 1'
#
loop_
_entity.id
_entity.type
_entity.pdbx_description
1 polymer ?
#
loop_
_entity_poly.entity_id
_entity_poly.type
_entity_poly.pdbx_seq_one_letter_code
_entity_poly.pdbx_strand_id
1 'polypeptide(L)'
;MLWNKKEKNKPKNISLKLYSFNEEIIFNGLLTNFPIKEELILEKTIEHFEDYDPCFFHRSVVSRWMYFEIEEYLNKIDEENKSEIKWQELPENIKKILLSDKVINRVIVEKI
;
A
#
# COMPACT_ATOMS: atom_id res chain seq x y z
N MET A 1 22.82 -25.65 -17.96
CA MET A 1 21.50 -25.08 -17.68
C MET A 1 21.69 -23.87 -16.80
N LEU A 2 21.56 -22.68 -17.39
CA LEU A 2 21.76 -21.41 -16.69
C LEU A 2 20.60 -21.26 -15.69
N TRP A 3 20.92 -21.41 -14.40
CA TRP A 3 20.08 -20.91 -13.32
C TRP A 3 20.00 -19.39 -13.49
N ASN A 4 18.95 -18.93 -14.19
CA ASN A 4 18.58 -17.52 -14.18
C ASN A 4 18.15 -17.20 -12.76
N LYS A 5 19.10 -16.64 -12.01
CA LYS A 5 18.87 -15.89 -10.78
C LYS A 5 17.88 -14.79 -11.17
N LYS A 6 16.57 -15.06 -11.05
CA LYS A 6 15.58 -13.99 -11.00
C LYS A 6 16.08 -13.10 -9.88
N GLU A 7 16.63 -11.94 -10.23
CA GLU A 7 16.83 -10.85 -9.30
C GLU A 7 15.46 -10.66 -8.64
N LYS A 8 15.28 -11.24 -7.46
CA LYS A 8 14.07 -11.04 -6.68
C LYS A 8 14.07 -9.55 -6.39
N ASN A 9 13.17 -8.84 -7.05
CA ASN A 9 12.91 -7.41 -6.92
C ASN A 9 13.26 -6.98 -5.50
N LYS A 10 14.36 -6.21 -5.34
CA LYS A 10 14.57 -5.48 -4.10
C LYS A 10 13.30 -4.66 -3.89
N PRO A 11 12.64 -4.71 -2.72
CA PRO A 11 11.54 -3.79 -2.44
C PRO A 11 12.09 -2.39 -2.68
N LYS A 12 11.47 -1.64 -3.58
CA LYS A 12 11.86 -0.24 -3.78
C LYS A 12 11.35 0.47 -2.54
N ASN A 13 12.21 1.21 -1.85
CA ASN A 13 11.76 1.94 -0.67
C ASN A 13 10.87 3.09 -1.14
N ILE A 14 9.56 2.87 -1.17
CA ILE A 14 8.58 3.90 -1.53
C ILE A 14 8.24 4.67 -0.26
N SER A 15 8.36 5.99 -0.33
CA SER A 15 7.82 6.94 0.63
C SER A 15 6.51 7.53 0.13
N LEU A 16 5.56 7.68 1.02
CA LEU A 16 4.25 8.27 0.80
C LEU A 16 4.11 9.55 1.61
N LYS A 17 3.58 10.59 0.96
CA LYS A 17 3.06 11.78 1.62
C LYS A 17 1.58 11.94 1.28
N LEU A 18 0.73 11.88 2.29
CA LEU A 18 -0.72 12.04 2.16
C LEU A 18 -1.12 13.42 2.68
N TYR A 19 -1.94 14.13 1.91
CA TYR A 19 -2.44 15.45 2.26
C TYR A 19 -3.95 15.45 2.40
N SER A 20 -4.46 16.18 3.39
CA SER A 20 -5.87 16.49 3.53
C SER A 20 -6.34 17.53 2.51
N PHE A 21 -7.64 17.80 2.46
CA PHE A 21 -8.20 18.92 1.70
C PHE A 21 -7.71 20.29 2.15
N ASN A 22 -7.23 20.42 3.39
CA ASN A 22 -6.69 21.65 3.95
C ASN A 22 -5.16 21.74 3.78
N GLU A 23 -4.56 20.90 2.93
CA GLU A 23 -3.10 20.79 2.73
C GLU A 23 -2.31 20.37 3.99
N GLU A 24 -2.98 19.90 5.05
CA GLU A 24 -2.31 19.30 6.20
C GLU A 24 -1.76 17.91 5.84
N ILE A 25 -0.54 17.60 6.29
CA ILE A 25 0.07 16.28 6.12
C ILE A 25 -0.63 15.29 7.06
N ILE A 26 -1.32 14.31 6.48
CA ILE A 26 -1.94 13.19 7.19
C ILE A 26 -0.91 12.11 7.50
N PHE A 27 0.00 11.87 6.56
CA PHE A 27 1.07 10.87 6.69
C PHE A 27 2.29 11.30 5.87
N ASN A 28 3.48 11.00 6.38
CA ASN A 28 4.75 11.19 5.68
C ASN A 28 5.74 10.12 6.15
N GLY A 29 6.09 9.18 5.28
CA GLY A 29 7.05 8.13 5.60
C GLY A 29 6.98 6.96 4.63
N LEU A 30 7.71 5.88 4.95
CA LEU A 30 7.72 4.67 4.12
C LEU A 30 6.32 4.07 4.01
N LEU A 31 5.99 3.52 2.83
CA LEU A 31 4.75 2.78 2.57
C LEU A 31 4.52 1.70 3.64
N THR A 32 5.57 0.94 3.98
CA THR A 32 5.50 -0.13 4.98
C THR A 32 5.25 0.36 6.41
N ASN A 33 5.39 1.66 6.66
CA ASN A 33 5.08 2.28 7.94
C ASN A 33 3.65 2.83 7.99
N PHE A 34 2.92 2.79 6.86
CA PHE A 34 1.53 3.22 6.83
C PHE A 34 0.66 2.20 7.59
N PRO A 35 -0.04 2.60 8.67
CA PRO A 35 -0.83 1.66 9.43
C PRO A 35 -2.05 1.19 8.63
N ILE A 36 -2.12 -0.11 8.34
CA ILE A 36 -3.32 -0.72 7.76
C ILE A 36 -4.29 -1.04 8.90
N LYS A 37 -5.57 -0.71 8.72
CA LYS A 37 -6.64 -1.01 9.67
C LYS A 37 -6.74 -2.52 9.92
N GLU A 38 -6.83 -2.92 11.19
CA GLU A 38 -6.88 -4.32 11.59
C GLU A 38 -8.12 -5.02 11.02
N GLU A 39 -9.25 -4.31 10.95
CA GLU A 39 -10.50 -4.84 10.40
C GLU A 39 -10.32 -5.28 8.94
N LEU A 40 -9.55 -4.53 8.15
CA LEU A 40 -9.27 -4.86 6.76
C LEU A 40 -8.32 -6.06 6.64
N ILE A 41 -7.34 -6.15 7.55
CA ILE A 41 -6.45 -7.33 7.63
C ILE A 41 -7.30 -8.57 7.92
N LEU A 42 -8.22 -8.51 8.89
CA LEU A 42 -9.10 -9.62 9.24
C LEU A 42 -10.01 -10.03 8.08
N GLU A 43 -10.67 -9.05 7.44
CA GLU A 43 -11.54 -9.28 6.28
C GLU A 43 -10.80 -10.02 5.16
N LYS A 44 -9.66 -9.48 4.70
CA LYS A 44 -8.86 -10.14 3.65
C LYS A 44 -8.29 -11.48 4.10
N THR A 45 -7.99 -11.66 5.39
CA THR A 45 -7.48 -12.95 5.87
C THR A 45 -8.56 -14.03 5.82
N ILE A 46 -9.79 -13.71 6.21
CA ILE A 46 -10.93 -14.62 6.09
C ILE A 46 -11.18 -14.94 4.60
N GLU A 47 -11.12 -13.95 3.72
CA GLU A 47 -11.29 -14.15 2.27
C GLU A 47 -10.24 -15.09 1.67
N HIS A 48 -8.98 -14.99 2.12
CA HIS A 48 -7.87 -15.76 1.53
C HIS A 48 -7.63 -17.12 2.18
N PHE A 49 -7.89 -17.27 3.48
CA PHE A 49 -7.55 -18.47 4.24
C PHE A 49 -8.79 -19.22 4.78
N GLU A 50 -9.99 -18.65 4.61
CA GLU A 50 -11.24 -19.16 5.22
C GLU A 50 -11.12 -19.31 6.75
N ASP A 51 -10.20 -18.55 7.36
CA ASP A 51 -9.82 -18.61 8.77
C ASP A 51 -10.45 -17.43 9.53
N TYR A 52 -11.47 -17.71 10.33
CA TYR A 52 -12.22 -16.72 11.12
C TYR A 52 -11.50 -16.26 12.38
N ASP A 53 -10.43 -16.95 12.81
CA ASP A 53 -9.56 -16.53 13.92
C ASP A 53 -8.10 -16.57 13.49
N PRO A 54 -7.69 -15.70 12.56
CA PRO A 54 -6.40 -15.82 11.91
C PRO A 54 -5.27 -15.58 12.89
N CYS A 55 -4.31 -16.50 12.89
CA CYS A 55 -3.10 -16.36 13.68
C CYS A 55 -2.20 -15.22 13.16
N PHE A 56 -1.21 -14.83 13.97
CA PHE A 56 -0.26 -13.77 13.64
C PHE A 56 0.43 -13.95 12.27
N PHE A 57 0.72 -15.19 11.87
CA PHE A 57 1.34 -15.48 10.57
C PHE A 57 0.40 -15.17 9.40
N HIS A 58 -0.86 -15.58 9.46
CA HIS A 58 -1.85 -15.27 8.43
C HIS A 58 -2.02 -13.76 8.26
N ARG A 59 -2.20 -13.04 9.38
CA ARG A 59 -2.30 -11.57 9.38
C ARG A 59 -1.06 -10.91 8.77
N SER A 60 0.14 -11.35 9.16
CA SER A 60 1.40 -10.82 8.65
C SER A 60 1.56 -11.00 7.13
N VAL A 61 1.13 -12.16 6.61
CA VAL A 61 1.16 -12.46 5.17
C VAL A 61 0.22 -11.53 4.41
N VAL A 62 -1.02 -11.37 4.89
CA VAL A 62 -2.03 -10.52 4.26
C VAL A 62 -1.62 -9.05 4.28
N SER A 63 -1.09 -8.54 5.40
CA SER A 63 -0.53 -7.18 5.47
C SER A 63 0.58 -6.96 4.45
N ARG A 64 1.48 -7.93 4.31
CA ARG A 64 2.54 -7.85 3.29
C ARG A 64 1.98 -7.84 1.87
N TRP A 65 0.94 -8.63 1.58
CA TRP A 65 0.28 -8.62 0.27
C TRP A 65 -0.37 -7.27 -0.04
N MET A 66 -1.02 -6.65 0.95
CA MET A 66 -1.61 -5.31 0.79
C MET A 66 -0.55 -4.25 0.49
N TYR A 67 0.60 -4.29 1.16
CA TYR A 67 1.71 -3.39 0.81
C TYR A 67 2.24 -3.65 -0.61
N PHE A 68 2.33 -4.91 -1.04
CA PHE A 68 2.72 -5.23 -2.41
C PHE A 68 1.71 -4.71 -3.45
N GLU A 69 0.41 -4.84 -3.16
CA GLU A 69 -0.65 -4.34 -4.03
C GLU A 69 -0.52 -2.82 -4.25
N ILE A 70 -0.24 -2.08 -3.18
CA ILE A 70 0.04 -0.64 -3.25
C ILE A 70 1.35 -0.38 -4.00
N GLU A 71 2.44 -1.07 -3.67
CA GLU A 71 3.74 -0.90 -4.31
C GLU A 71 3.68 -1.15 -5.82
N GLU A 72 2.99 -2.20 -6.27
CA GLU A 72 2.79 -2.50 -7.69
C GLU A 72 2.00 -1.39 -8.40
N TYR A 73 0.94 -0.89 -7.78
CA TYR A 73 0.18 0.23 -8.34
C TYR A 73 1.04 1.49 -8.46
N LEU A 74 1.73 1.89 -7.39
CA LEU A 74 2.55 3.11 -7.39
C LEU A 74 3.74 3.00 -8.35
N ASN A 75 4.34 1.82 -8.50
CA ASN A 75 5.40 1.60 -9.48
C ASN A 75 4.91 1.77 -10.92
N LYS A 76 3.70 1.30 -11.25
CA LYS A 76 3.11 1.51 -12.58
C LYS A 76 2.87 2.98 -12.86
N ILE A 77 2.41 3.74 -11.87
CA ILE A 77 2.16 5.19 -12.03
C ILE A 77 3.47 5.98 -12.16
N ASP A 78 4.53 5.58 -11.47
CA ASP A 78 5.85 6.19 -11.60
C ASP A 78 6.48 5.95 -13.00
N GLU A 79 6.26 4.79 -13.61
CA GLU A 79 6.65 4.54 -15.01
C GLU A 79 5.99 5.51 -15.99
N GLU A 80 4.85 6.11 -15.61
CA GLU A 80 4.17 7.18 -16.35
C GLU A 80 4.67 8.60 -15.99
N ASN A 81 5.76 8.73 -15.23
CA ASN A 81 6.29 9.99 -14.68
C ASN A 81 5.30 10.78 -13.81
N LYS A 82 4.36 10.10 -13.14
CA LYS A 82 3.43 10.72 -12.20
C LYS A 82 3.90 10.43 -10.77
N SER A 83 4.47 11.44 -10.12
CA SER A 83 4.82 11.39 -8.68
C SER A 83 3.71 11.91 -7.78
N GLU A 84 2.70 12.57 -8.36
CA GLU A 84 1.55 13.14 -7.66
C GLU A 84 0.26 12.55 -8.25
N ILE A 85 -0.59 12.03 -7.36
CA ILE A 85 -1.85 11.36 -7.70
C ILE A 85 -2.96 12.00 -6.89
N LYS A 86 -4.06 12.39 -7.54
CA LYS A 86 -5.24 12.85 -6.81
C LYS A 86 -5.91 11.66 -6.15
N TRP A 87 -6.43 11.84 -4.93
CA TRP A 87 -7.13 10.77 -4.22
C TRP A 87 -8.22 10.12 -5.07
N GLN A 88 -8.95 10.91 -5.85
CA GLN A 88 -10.02 10.43 -6.72
C GLN A 88 -9.55 9.46 -7.82
N GLU A 89 -8.30 9.60 -8.29
CA GLU A 89 -7.71 8.79 -9.35
C GLU A 89 -7.19 7.44 -8.83
N LEU A 90 -7.04 7.29 -7.52
CA LEU A 90 -6.66 6.02 -6.92
C LEU A 90 -7.78 4.98 -7.07
N PRO A 91 -7.42 3.73 -7.39
CA PRO A 91 -8.36 2.61 -7.38
C PRO A 91 -8.99 2.42 -6.00
N GLU A 92 -10.24 1.96 -5.97
CA GLU A 92 -10.98 1.74 -4.72
C GLU A 92 -10.31 0.71 -3.80
N ASN A 93 -9.68 -0.32 -4.35
CA ASN A 93 -8.91 -1.30 -3.57
C ASN A 93 -7.72 -0.63 -2.84
N ILE A 94 -7.03 0.31 -3.49
CA ILE A 94 -5.92 1.05 -2.87
C ILE A 94 -6.43 2.06 -1.86
N LYS A 95 -7.52 2.78 -2.17
CA LYS A 95 -8.17 3.70 -1.23
C LYS A 95 -8.62 3.00 0.06
N LYS A 96 -9.18 1.78 -0.07
CA LYS A 96 -9.55 0.95 1.07
C LYS A 96 -8.33 0.62 1.96
N ILE A 97 -7.18 0.29 1.38
CA ILE A 97 -5.99 -0.01 2.19
C ILE A 97 -5.43 1.27 2.83
N LEU A 98 -5.42 2.38 2.10
CA LEU A 98 -4.97 3.69 2.57
C LEU A 98 -6.00 4.43 3.44
N LEU A 99 -7.02 3.74 3.96
CA LEU A 99 -8.10 4.32 4.76
C LEU A 99 -7.53 5.09 5.97
N SER A 100 -7.63 6.41 5.90
CA SER A 100 -7.44 7.31 7.05
C SER A 100 -8.81 7.79 7.52
N ASP A 101 -8.97 8.01 8.83
CA ASP A 101 -10.17 8.66 9.39
C ASP A 101 -10.29 10.13 8.95
N LYS A 102 -9.23 10.66 8.32
CA LYS A 102 -9.18 11.98 7.70
C LYS A 102 -9.41 11.88 6.20
N VAL A 103 -10.12 12.86 5.65
CA VAL A 103 -10.37 12.92 4.20
C VAL A 103 -9.07 13.27 3.46
N ILE A 104 -8.55 12.33 2.67
CA ILE A 104 -7.35 12.51 1.86
C ILE A 104 -7.73 13.15 0.52
N ASN A 105 -6.95 14.15 0.10
CA ASN A 105 -7.12 14.85 -1.17
C ASN A 105 -6.05 14.46 -2.19
N ARG A 106 -4.80 14.32 -1.73
CA ARG A 106 -3.64 14.10 -2.60
C ARG A 106 -2.66 13.11 -2.00
N VAL A 107 -2.04 12.32 -2.87
CA VAL A 107 -0.97 11.36 -2.57
C VAL A 107 0.26 11.71 -3.38
N ILE A 108 1.39 11.90 -2.72
CA ILE A 108 2.70 12.07 -3.35
C ILE A 108 3.54 10.83 -3.07
N VAL A 109 4.19 10.33 -4.12
CA VAL A 109 5.02 9.14 -4.12
C VAL A 109 6.47 9.54 -4.37
N GLU A 110 7.37 9.16 -3.48
CA GLU A 110 8.81 9.42 -3.59
C GLU A 110 9.57 8.10 -3.50
N LYS A 111 10.44 7.81 -4.46
CA LYS A 111 11.36 6.66 -4.39
C LYS A 111 12.63 7.05 -3.63
N ILE A 112 13.00 6.24 -2.64
CA ILE A 112 14.21 6.39 -1.81
C ILE A 112 15.22 5.30 -2.16
#